data_AF-A0A2K3K2Y9-F1
#
_entry.id   AF-A0A2K3K2Y9-F1
#
_cell.length_a   1.000
_cell.length_b   1.000
_cell.length_c   1.000
_cell.angle_alpha   90.00
_cell.angle_beta   90.00
_cell.angle_gamma   90.00
#
_symmetry.space_group_name_H-M   'P 1'
#
loop_
_entity.id
_entity.type
_entity.pdbx_description
1 polymer ?
#
loop_
_entity_poly.entity_id
_entity_poly.type
_entity_poly.pdbx_seq_one_letter_code
_entity_poly.pdbx_strand_id
1 'polypeptide(L)'
;MQSVDIDMIRASQDLPESQVKFITEAWLQIVECRRVLKWTYAYGYYLPENEHTKKQLFEYLQGEAESGLERLHQCAEQEIQVFLRDINVAPSADDVRPSKEFIDFRSKLAGLTIVTRDYFENLVRALEN
;
A
#
# COMPACT_ATOMS: atom_id res chain seq x y z
N MET A 1 -1.56 11.02 -4.71
CA MET A 1 -2.05 11.63 -3.47
C MET A 1 -1.34 12.96 -3.25
N GLN A 2 -2.06 14.07 -3.15
CA GLN A 2 -1.45 15.36 -2.81
C GLN A 2 -1.50 15.56 -1.28
N SER A 3 -0.58 16.35 -0.72
CA SER A 3 -0.60 16.68 0.73
C SER A 3 -1.91 17.34 1.14
N VAL A 4 -2.50 18.13 0.24
CA VAL A 4 -3.79 18.79 0.41
C VAL A 4 -4.92 17.79 0.67
N ASP A 5 -4.94 16.65 -0.04
CA ASP A 5 -5.97 15.62 0.13
C ASP A 5 -5.93 15.01 1.54
N ILE A 6 -4.73 14.78 2.07
CA ILE A 6 -4.50 14.20 3.41
C ILE A 6 -4.95 15.17 4.51
N ASP A 7 -4.63 16.47 4.36
CA ASP A 7 -5.05 17.50 5.31
C ASP A 7 -6.58 17.65 5.37
N MET A 8 -7.25 17.54 4.23
CA MET A 8 -8.72 17.59 4.19
C MET A 8 -9.36 16.38 4.87
N ILE A 9 -8.84 15.17 4.65
CA ILE A 9 -9.32 13.95 5.34
C ILE A 9 -9.08 14.05 6.85
N ARG A 10 -7.89 14.51 7.24
CA ARG A 10 -7.54 14.72 8.64
C ARG A 10 -8.56 15.65 9.31
N ALA A 11 -8.88 16.78 8.67
CA ALA A 11 -9.83 17.75 9.19
C ALA A 11 -11.26 17.17 9.25
N SER A 12 -11.71 16.43 8.22
CA SER A 12 -13.06 15.85 8.20
C SER A 12 -13.27 14.74 9.21
N GLN A 13 -12.20 14.05 9.62
CA GLN A 13 -12.23 12.99 10.64
C GLN A 13 -11.86 13.47 12.05
N ASP A 14 -11.64 14.77 12.25
CA ASP A 14 -11.19 15.38 13.51
C ASP A 14 -9.95 14.68 14.11
N LEU A 15 -8.93 14.48 13.27
CA LEU A 15 -7.71 13.76 13.65
C LEU A 15 -6.49 14.68 13.79
N PRO A 16 -5.55 14.37 14.70
CA PRO A 16 -4.23 14.95 14.67
C PRO A 16 -3.41 14.36 13.51
N GLU A 17 -2.39 15.09 13.05
CA GLU A 17 -1.53 14.70 11.93
C GLU A 17 -0.89 13.32 12.09
N SER A 18 -0.52 12.94 13.32
CA SER A 18 0.04 11.62 13.63
C SER A 18 -0.89 10.45 13.27
N GLN A 19 -2.21 10.66 13.27
CA GLN A 19 -3.20 9.61 13.02
C GLN A 19 -3.48 9.40 11.53
N VAL A 20 -2.94 10.24 10.63
CA VAL A 20 -3.05 10.09 9.16
C VAL A 20 -1.74 9.69 8.47
N LYS A 21 -0.64 9.55 9.24
CA LYS A 21 0.68 9.14 8.71
C LYS A 21 0.66 7.82 7.95
N PHE A 22 -0.22 6.89 8.33
CA PHE A 22 -0.39 5.60 7.68
C PHE A 22 -0.67 5.71 6.17
N ILE A 23 -1.33 6.78 5.72
CA ILE A 23 -1.60 7.04 4.30
C ILE A 23 -0.28 7.32 3.57
N THR A 24 0.57 8.16 4.15
CA THR A 24 1.88 8.50 3.56
C THR A 24 2.79 7.28 3.56
N GLU A 25 2.81 6.51 4.64
CA GLU A 25 3.57 5.26 4.74
C GLU A 25 3.16 4.24 3.67
N ALA A 26 1.86 4.08 3.42
CA ALA A 26 1.34 3.21 2.36
C ALA A 26 1.84 3.64 0.97
N TRP A 27 1.79 4.95 0.66
CA TRP A 27 2.29 5.46 -0.63
C TRP A 27 3.80 5.32 -0.79
N LEU A 28 4.57 5.57 0.27
CA LEU A 28 6.01 5.31 0.26
C LEU A 28 6.29 3.83 0.00
N GLN A 29 5.59 2.92 0.68
CA GLN A 29 5.71 1.48 0.46
C GLN A 29 5.40 1.12 -1.00
N ILE A 30 4.32 1.65 -1.59
CA ILE A 30 3.96 1.42 -3.00
C ILE A 30 5.09 1.87 -3.94
N VAL A 31 5.65 3.06 -3.72
CA VAL A 31 6.73 3.60 -4.55
C VAL A 31 7.98 2.72 -4.46
N GLU A 32 8.39 2.33 -3.25
CA GLU A 32 9.57 1.47 -3.07
C GLU A 32 9.35 0.07 -3.67
N CYS A 33 8.18 -0.54 -3.44
CA CYS A 33 7.81 -1.82 -4.05
C CYS A 33 7.86 -1.75 -5.59
N ARG A 34 7.32 -0.70 -6.22
CA ARG A 34 7.40 -0.52 -7.68
C ARG A 34 8.84 -0.36 -8.16
N ARG A 35 9.73 0.25 -7.38
CA ARG A 35 11.16 0.34 -7.72
C ARG A 35 11.82 -1.02 -7.65
N VAL A 36 11.57 -1.80 -6.61
CA VAL A 36 12.10 -3.17 -6.48
C VAL A 36 11.64 -4.03 -7.65
N LEU A 37 10.35 -3.99 -8.02
CA LEU A 37 9.83 -4.77 -9.16
C LEU A 37 10.56 -4.48 -10.47
N LYS A 38 10.86 -3.20 -10.76
CA LYS A 38 11.61 -2.85 -11.97
C LYS A 38 12.94 -3.60 -12.06
N TRP A 39 13.64 -3.73 -10.94
CA TRP A 39 14.91 -4.45 -10.88
C TRP A 39 14.73 -5.97 -10.82
N THR A 40 13.65 -6.47 -10.24
CA THR A 40 13.36 -7.92 -10.22
C THR A 40 13.09 -8.42 -11.64
N TYR A 41 12.37 -7.66 -12.47
CA TYR A 41 12.19 -8.01 -13.88
C TYR A 41 13.52 -8.05 -14.65
N ALA A 42 14.41 -7.08 -14.43
CA ALA A 42 15.74 -7.10 -15.02
C ALA A 42 16.56 -8.32 -14.55
N TYR A 43 16.54 -8.62 -13.25
CA TYR A 43 17.22 -9.78 -12.68
C TYR A 43 16.69 -11.10 -13.26
N GLY A 44 15.37 -11.29 -13.29
CA GLY A 44 14.72 -12.49 -13.81
C GLY A 44 15.00 -12.73 -15.29
N TYR A 45 15.18 -11.66 -16.09
CA TYR A 45 15.57 -11.77 -17.50
C TYR A 45 16.98 -12.36 -17.68
N TYR A 46 17.93 -11.99 -16.82
CA TYR A 46 19.31 -12.45 -16.90
C TYR A 46 19.59 -13.73 -16.11
N LEU A 47 18.58 -14.33 -15.47
CA LEU A 47 18.75 -15.56 -14.72
C LEU A 47 19.12 -16.71 -15.67
N PRO A 48 20.21 -17.47 -15.40
CA PRO A 48 20.64 -18.56 -16.26
C PRO A 48 19.56 -19.65 -16.42
N GLU A 49 19.39 -20.16 -17.64
CA GLU A 49 18.36 -21.18 -17.93
C GLU A 49 18.59 -22.49 -17.16
N ASN A 50 19.85 -22.82 -16.84
CA ASN A 50 20.19 -24.01 -16.06
C ASN A 50 19.79 -23.92 -14.58
N GLU A 51 19.33 -22.77 -14.08
CA GLU A 51 18.85 -22.56 -12.71
C GLU A 51 17.31 -22.61 -12.60
N HIS A 52 16.67 -23.56 -13.28
CA HIS A 52 15.20 -23.67 -13.36
C HIS A 52 14.47 -23.58 -12.01
N THR A 53 14.93 -24.29 -10.97
CA THR A 53 14.29 -24.27 -9.65
C THR A 53 14.36 -22.88 -9.01
N LYS A 54 15.49 -22.18 -9.15
CA LYS A 54 15.67 -20.81 -8.65
C LYS A 54 14.74 -19.85 -9.39
N LYS A 55 14.65 -20.00 -10.71
CA LYS A 55 13.74 -19.21 -11.55
C LYS A 55 12.28 -19.37 -11.13
N GLN A 56 11.82 -20.61 -10.94
CA GLN A 56 10.44 -20.87 -10.52
C GLN A 56 10.13 -20.29 -9.14
N LEU A 57 11.03 -20.45 -8.17
CA LEU A 57 10.87 -19.86 -6.85
C LEU A 57 10.83 -18.33 -6.91
N PHE A 58 11.72 -17.73 -7.70
CA PHE A 58 11.77 -16.29 -7.90
C PHE A 58 10.49 -15.75 -8.54
N GLU A 59 10.00 -16.37 -9.62
CA GLU A 59 8.75 -15.98 -10.29
C GLU A 59 7.54 -16.09 -9.36
N TYR A 60 7.50 -17.13 -8.52
CA TYR A 60 6.46 -17.28 -7.51
C TYR A 60 6.49 -16.14 -6.48
N LEU A 61 7.67 -15.85 -5.90
CA LEU A 61 7.83 -14.76 -4.93
C LEU A 61 7.52 -13.39 -5.54
N GLN A 62 7.91 -13.17 -6.80
CA GLN A 62 7.58 -11.96 -7.53
C GLN A 62 6.05 -11.83 -7.70
N GLY A 63 5.36 -12.90 -8.09
CA GLY A 63 3.91 -12.91 -8.24
C GLY A 63 3.16 -12.59 -6.94
N GLU A 64 3.59 -13.16 -5.81
CA GLU A 64 3.00 -12.87 -4.49
C GLU A 64 3.21 -11.39 -4.11
N ALA A 65 4.42 -10.86 -4.34
CA ALA A 65 4.75 -9.46 -4.07
C ALA A 65 3.93 -8.49 -4.95
N GLU A 66 3.77 -8.79 -6.24
CA GLU A 66 2.97 -8.00 -7.18
C GLU A 66 1.49 -7.99 -6.79
N SER A 67 0.92 -9.16 -6.48
CA SER A 67 -0.45 -9.29 -6.02
C SER A 67 -0.70 -8.49 -4.73
N GLY A 68 0.22 -8.59 -3.76
CA GLY A 68 0.17 -7.80 -2.54
C GLY A 68 0.27 -6.29 -2.80
N LEU A 69 1.14 -5.88 -3.71
CA LEU A 69 1.31 -4.48 -4.09
C LEU A 69 0.05 -3.90 -4.75
N GLU A 70 -0.57 -4.62 -5.67
CA GLU A 70 -1.76 -4.13 -6.36
C GLU A 70 -2.96 -4.01 -5.41
N ARG A 71 -3.11 -4.93 -4.44
CA ARG A 71 -4.11 -4.80 -3.36
C ARG A 71 -3.88 -3.57 -2.49
N LEU A 72 -2.63 -3.32 -2.09
CA LEU A 72 -2.26 -2.12 -1.33
C LEU A 72 -2.54 -0.85 -2.12
N HIS A 73 -2.13 -0.82 -3.38
CA HIS A 73 -2.32 0.33 -4.26
C HIS A 73 -3.80 0.63 -4.51
N GLN A 74 -4.60 -0.40 -4.76
CA GLN A 74 -6.05 -0.25 -4.92
C GLN A 74 -6.69 0.37 -3.68
N CYS A 75 -6.35 -0.11 -2.49
CA CYS A 75 -6.87 0.45 -1.23
C CYS A 75 -6.44 1.92 -1.05
N ALA A 76 -5.16 2.21 -1.29
CA ALA A 76 -4.59 3.56 -1.12
C ALA A 76 -5.12 4.59 -2.14
N GLU A 77 -5.49 4.15 -3.34
CA GLU A 77 -5.93 5.03 -4.42
C GLU A 77 -7.46 5.16 -4.49
N GLN A 78 -8.19 4.04 -4.38
CA GLN A 78 -9.63 3.99 -4.66
C GLN A 78 -10.48 4.10 -3.40
N GLU A 79 -10.17 3.33 -2.35
CA GLU A 79 -11.02 3.30 -1.15
C GLU A 79 -10.97 4.61 -0.38
N ILE A 80 -9.84 5.33 -0.45
CA ILE A 80 -9.71 6.65 0.16
C ILE A 80 -10.64 7.72 -0.47
N GLN A 81 -11.04 7.53 -1.73
CA GLN A 81 -11.85 8.52 -2.48
C GLN A 81 -13.23 8.70 -1.85
N VAL A 82 -13.74 7.70 -1.13
CA VAL A 82 -15.01 7.79 -0.40
C VAL A 82 -14.93 8.93 0.62
N PHE A 83 -13.87 8.97 1.42
CA PHE A 83 -13.66 10.02 2.42
C PHE A 83 -13.39 11.39 1.79
N LEU A 84 -12.81 11.44 0.59
CA LEU A 84 -12.60 12.71 -0.12
C LEU A 84 -13.90 13.31 -0.68
N ARG A 85 -14.80 12.46 -1.18
CA ARG A 85 -16.11 12.88 -1.70
C ARG A 85 -17.02 13.41 -0.60
N ASP A 86 -16.96 12.77 0.57
CA ASP A 86 -17.84 13.08 1.70
C ASP A 86 -17.48 14.38 2.43
N ILE A 87 -16.30 14.97 2.19
CA ILE A 87 -15.89 16.25 2.82
C ILE A 87 -16.85 17.39 2.52
N ASN A 88 -17.49 17.39 1.35
CA ASN A 88 -18.42 18.45 0.95
C ASN A 88 -19.82 18.29 1.56
N VAL A 89 -20.07 17.24 2.33
CA VAL A 89 -21.34 17.01 3.01
C VAL A 89 -21.24 17.64 4.41
N ALA A 90 -22.18 18.53 4.73
CA ALA A 90 -22.22 19.17 6.04
C ALA A 90 -22.36 18.09 7.14
N PRO A 91 -21.52 18.10 8.19
CA PRO A 91 -21.59 17.12 9.25
C PRO A 91 -22.94 17.20 9.97
N SER A 92 -23.56 16.05 10.16
CA SER A 92 -24.80 15.96 10.96
C SER A 92 -24.46 16.04 12.45
N ALA A 93 -25.42 16.47 13.28
CA ALA A 93 -25.22 16.54 14.73
C ALA A 93 -24.94 15.15 15.37
N ASP A 94 -25.27 14.06 14.67
CA ASP A 94 -25.07 12.69 15.12
C ASP A 94 -23.79 12.04 14.52
N ASP A 95 -23.01 12.78 13.72
CA ASP A 95 -21.78 12.27 13.11
C ASP A 95 -20.69 12.03 14.15
N VAL A 96 -20.41 10.76 14.45
CA VAL A 96 -19.25 10.37 15.25
C VAL A 96 -17.99 10.40 14.38
N ARG A 97 -16.98 11.16 14.80
CA ARG A 97 -15.66 11.25 14.15
C ARG A 97 -14.56 10.68 15.06
N PRO A 98 -13.56 9.96 14.53
CA PRO A 98 -13.51 9.43 13.17
C PRO A 98 -14.62 8.40 12.93
N SER A 99 -15.13 8.31 11.70
CA SER A 99 -16.19 7.34 11.40
C SER A 99 -15.68 5.90 11.52
N LYS A 100 -16.58 4.95 11.79
CA LYS A 100 -16.22 3.54 11.87
C LYS A 100 -15.59 3.05 10.56
N GLU A 101 -16.14 3.49 9.43
CA GLU A 101 -15.64 3.18 8.09
C GLU A 101 -14.21 3.67 7.91
N PHE A 102 -13.88 4.86 8.45
CA PHE A 102 -12.52 5.38 8.42
C PHE A 102 -11.55 4.57 9.29
N ILE A 103 -11.99 4.13 10.48
CA ILE A 103 -11.21 3.25 11.36
C ILE A 103 -10.92 1.90 10.68
N ASP A 104 -11.92 1.32 10.03
CA ASP A 104 -11.79 0.07 9.30
C ASP A 104 -10.85 0.24 8.09
N PHE A 105 -11.01 1.32 7.32
CA PHE A 105 -10.10 1.67 6.23
C PHE A 105 -8.65 1.82 6.71
N ARG A 106 -8.44 2.56 7.81
CA ARG A 106 -7.11 2.74 8.39
C ARG A 106 -6.47 1.42 8.76
N SER A 107 -7.22 0.56 9.46
CA SER A 107 -6.73 -0.75 9.89
C SER A 107 -6.37 -1.62 8.69
N LYS A 108 -7.21 -1.60 7.66
CA LYS A 108 -6.98 -2.31 6.40
C LYS A 108 -5.74 -1.79 5.66
N LEU A 109 -5.61 -0.48 5.48
CA LEU A 109 -4.48 0.11 4.74
C LEU A 109 -3.16 -0.14 5.47
N ALA A 110 -3.12 0.03 6.79
CA ALA A 110 -1.95 -0.28 7.60
C ALA A 110 -1.58 -1.77 7.53
N GLY A 111 -2.58 -2.66 7.63
CA GLY A 111 -2.36 -4.11 7.51
C GLY A 111 -1.81 -4.51 6.14
N LEU A 112 -2.39 -4.00 5.05
CA LEU A 112 -1.87 -4.24 3.70
C LEU A 112 -0.45 -3.70 3.55
N THR A 113 -0.14 -2.53 4.10
CA THR A 113 1.20 -1.93 4.04
C THR A 113 2.26 -2.85 4.67
N ILE A 114 1.94 -3.45 5.82
CA ILE A 114 2.83 -4.39 6.51
C ILE A 114 2.99 -5.68 5.69
N VAL A 115 1.89 -6.30 5.27
CA VAL A 115 1.94 -7.56 4.52
C VAL A 115 2.67 -7.41 3.19
N THR A 116 2.44 -6.31 2.47
CA THR A 116 3.17 -6.02 1.23
C THR A 116 4.67 -5.85 1.49
N ARG A 117 5.06 -5.22 2.60
CA ARG A 117 6.48 -5.12 2.98
C ARG A 117 7.09 -6.50 3.16
N ASP A 118 6.42 -7.40 3.88
CA ASP A 118 6.91 -8.75 4.14
C ASP A 118 7.12 -9.55 2.83
N TYR A 119 6.19 -9.44 1.87
CA TYR A 119 6.37 -10.06 0.55
C TYR A 119 7.62 -9.55 -0.18
N PHE A 120 7.87 -8.25 -0.14
CA PHE A 120 9.03 -7.65 -0.78
C PHE A 120 10.35 -7.96 -0.06
N GLU A 121 10.36 -8.03 1.26
CA GLU A 121 11.53 -8.48 2.01
C GLU A 121 11.89 -9.93 1.66
N ASN A 122 10.89 -10.81 1.56
CA ASN A 122 11.12 -12.20 1.15
C ASN A 122 11.63 -12.29 -0.29
N LEU A 123 11.10 -11.47 -1.21
CA LEU A 123 11.58 -11.39 -2.59
C LEU A 123 13.04 -10.94 -2.65
N VAL A 124 13.42 -9.88 -1.93
CA VAL A 124 14.80 -9.38 -1.92
C VAL A 124 15.77 -10.41 -1.31
N ARG A 125 15.40 -11.05 -0.19
CA ARG A 125 16.22 -12.11 0.42
C ARG A 125 16.45 -13.29 -0.54
N ALA A 126 15.47 -13.60 -1.39
CA ALA A 126 15.62 -14.64 -2.40
C ALA A 126 16.60 -14.24 -3.53
N LEU A 127 16.83 -12.95 -3.77
CA LEU A 127 17.82 -12.45 -4.73
C LEU A 127 19.26 -12.52 -4.22
N GLU A 128 19.45 -12.47 -2.90
CA GLU A 128 20.77 -12.47 -2.25
C GLU A 128 21.42 -13.87 -2.18
N ASN A 129 20.63 -14.93 -2.39
CA ASN A 129 21.08 -16.33 -2.41
C ASN A 129 21.30 -16.83 -3.84
#